data_AF-A0A846E3W4-F1
#
_entry.id   AF-A0A846E3W4-F1
#
_cell.length_a   1.000
_cell.length_b   1.000
_cell.length_c   1.000
_cell.angle_alpha   90.00
_cell.angle_beta   90.00
_cell.angle_gamma   90.00
#
_symmetry.space_group_name_H-M   'P 1'
#
loop_
_entity.id
_entity.type
_entity.pdbx_description
1 polymer ?
#
loop_
_entity_poly.entity_id
_entity_poly.type
_entity_poly.pdbx_seq_one_letter_code
_entity_poly.pdbx_strand_id
1 'polypeptide(L)' 'MAQWITTIMNSLGYGGIALLMFLENLFPPIPSELIMPLAGFTVAQGQMNFTLAVLAGLAGT' A
#
# COMPACT_ATOMS: atom_id res chain seq x y z
N MET A 1 -13.77 -4.25 4.96
CA MET A 1 -12.99 -3.73 3.83
C MET A 1 -11.57 -3.30 4.21
N ALA A 2 -11.26 -2.87 5.43
CA ALA A 2 -9.86 -2.61 5.79
C ALA A 2 -9.04 -3.89 5.92
N GLN A 3 -9.59 -4.94 6.56
CA GLN A 3 -8.87 -6.18 6.88
C GLN A 3 -8.17 -6.86 5.69
N TRP A 4 -8.84 -6.98 4.52
CA TRP A 4 -8.24 -7.62 3.34
C TRP A 4 -7.09 -6.79 2.76
N ILE A 5 -7.21 -5.45 2.76
CA ILE A 5 -6.14 -4.52 2.37
C ILE A 5 -4.97 -4.69 3.32
N THR A 6 -5.22 -4.74 4.63
CA THR A 6 -4.18 -4.96 5.64
C THR A 6 -3.48 -6.30 5.45
N THR A 7 -4.21 -7.36 5.14
CA THR A 7 -3.65 -8.69 4.88
C THR A 7 -2.80 -8.71 3.60
N ILE A 8 -3.26 -8.10 2.50
CA ILE A 8 -2.51 -8.02 1.24
C ILE A 8 -1.23 -7.19 1.44
N MET A 9 -1.33 -6.06 2.12
CA MET A 9 -0.17 -5.19 2.36
C MET A 9 0.84 -5.81 3.32
N ASN A 10 0.38 -6.49 4.38
CA ASN A 10 1.29 -7.24 5.27
C ASN A 10 1.91 -8.46 4.56
N SER A 11 1.18 -9.10 3.66
CA SER A 11 1.67 -10.31 2.99
C SER A 11 2.58 -10.01 1.79
N LEU A 12 2.41 -8.88 1.10
CA LEU A 12 3.22 -8.49 -0.06
C LEU A 12 4.18 -7.31 0.19
N GLY A 13 4.11 -6.65 1.35
CA GLY A 13 4.96 -5.51 1.71
C GLY A 13 4.91 -4.39 0.66
N TYR A 14 6.08 -4.05 0.09
CA TYR A 14 6.19 -3.02 -0.97
C TYR A 14 5.38 -3.38 -2.22
N GLY A 15 5.38 -4.65 -2.62
CA GLY A 15 4.59 -5.12 -3.76
C GLY A 15 3.09 -4.98 -3.49
N GLY A 16 2.67 -5.11 -2.23
CA GLY A 16 1.26 -4.94 -1.83
C GLY A 16 0.78 -3.51 -2.03
N ILE A 17 1.60 -2.52 -1.67
CA ILE A 17 1.30 -1.11 -1.89
C ILE A 17 1.15 -0.81 -3.38
N ALA A 18 2.11 -1.23 -4.20
CA ALA A 18 2.06 -1.00 -5.65
C ALA A 18 0.85 -1.67 -6.31
N LEU A 19 0.55 -2.91 -5.93
CA LEU A 19 -0.57 -3.68 -6.48
C LEU A 19 -1.92 -3.08 -6.03
N LEU A 20 -2.02 -2.65 -4.76
CA LEU A 20 -3.23 -1.99 -4.24
C LEU A 20 -3.49 -0.64 -4.90
N MET A 21 -2.45 0.19 -5.08
CA MET A 21 -2.55 1.46 -5.82
C MET A 21 -2.95 1.22 -7.30
N PHE A 22 -2.37 0.21 -7.93
CA PHE A 22 -2.72 -0.16 -9.32
C PHE A 22 -4.16 -0.66 -9.44
N LEU A 23 -4.59 -1.47 -8.48
CA LEU A 23 -5.98 -1.93 -8.41
C LEU A 23 -6.95 -0.80 -8.10
N GLU A 24 -6.55 0.24 -7.36
CA GLU A 24 -7.41 1.40 -7.12
C GLU A 24 -7.71 2.17 -8.42
N ASN A 25 -6.73 2.26 -9.33
CA ASN A 25 -6.93 2.86 -10.65
C ASN A 25 -7.87 2.04 -11.55
N LEU A 26 -7.74 0.70 -11.52
CA LEU A 26 -8.58 -0.21 -12.31
C LEU A 26 -9.99 -0.38 -11.73
N PHE A 27 -10.08 -0.36 -10.41
CA PHE A 27 -11.31 -0.46 -9.63
C PHE A 27 -11.29 0.64 -8.57
N PRO A 28 -11.85 1.82 -8.88
CA PRO A 28 -11.98 2.95 -7.95
C PRO A 28 -12.67 2.68 -6.60
N PRO A 29 -13.41 1.58 -6.35
CA PRO A 29 -13.99 1.34 -5.02
C PRO A 29 -12.97 1.14 -3.89
N ILE A 30 -11.65 1.12 -4.15
CA ILE A 30 -10.63 0.95 -3.10
C ILE A 30 -10.28 2.32 -2.48
N PRO A 31 -10.56 2.54 -1.19
CA PRO A 31 -10.24 3.80 -0.52
C PRO A 31 -8.73 3.93 -0.25
N SER A 32 -8.08 4.85 -0.98
CA SER A 32 -6.66 5.19 -0.84
C SER A 32 -6.28 5.70 0.55
N GLU A 33 -7.26 6.18 1.32
CA GLU A 33 -7.14 6.57 2.73
C GLU A 33 -6.75 5.42 3.66
N LEU A 34 -6.85 4.16 3.22
CA LEU A 34 -6.36 3.00 3.99
C LEU A 34 -4.96 2.56 3.56
N ILE A 35 -4.59 2.76 2.29
CA ILE A 35 -3.32 2.28 1.75
C ILE A 35 -2.17 3.14 2.26
N MET A 36 -2.29 4.47 2.18
CA MET A 36 -1.22 5.38 2.57
C MET A 36 -0.90 5.37 4.08
N PRO A 37 -1.88 5.34 5.00
CA PRO A 37 -1.57 5.26 6.43
C PRO A 37 -0.93 3.93 6.83
N LEU A 38 -1.33 2.83 6.18
CA LEU A 38 -0.72 1.52 6.43
C LEU A 38 0.71 1.46 5.89
N ALA A 39 0.96 2.00 4.70
CA ALA A 39 2.31 2.19 4.17
C ALA A 39 3.17 3.05 5.11
N GLY A 40 2.61 4.15 5.62
CA GLY A 40 3.25 5.00 6.62
C GLY A 40 3.51 4.27 7.94
N PHE A 41 2.61 3.39 8.36
CA PHE A 41 2.75 2.59 9.58
C PHE A 41 3.83 1.52 9.47
N THR A 42 3.94 0.81 8.34
CA THR A 42 5.05 -0.13 8.10
C THR A 42 6.39 0.55 7.95
N VAL A 43 6.42 1.77 7.38
CA VAL A 43 7.63 2.61 7.38
C VAL A 43 8.01 3.04 8.79
N ALA A 44 7.03 3.50 9.58
CA ALA A 44 7.26 3.91 10.97
C ALA A 44 7.71 2.76 11.88
N GLN A 45 7.30 1.53 11.59
CA GLN A 45 7.80 0.32 12.27
C GLN A 45 9.23 -0.07 11.86
N GLY A 46 9.87 0.63 10.91
CA GLY A 46 11.20 0.29 10.40
C GLY A 46 11.22 -0.98 9.53
N GLN A 47 10.04 -1.55 9.24
CA GLN A 47 9.87 -2.73 8.39
C GLN A 47 9.99 -2.36 6.91
N MET A 48 9.70 -1.10 6.56
CA MET A 48 9.77 -0.58 5.19
C MET A 48 10.57 0.72 5.08
N ASN A 49 11.32 0.87 4.00
CA ASN A 49 12.07 2.08 3.70
C ASN A 49 11.14 3.09 3.05
N PHE A 50 11.08 4.32 3.58
CA PHE A 50 10.18 5.37 3.11
C PHE A 50 10.31 5.59 1.59
N THR A 51 11.53 5.65 1.08
CA THR A 51 11.81 5.85 -0.34
C THR A 51 11.23 4.74 -1.21
N LEU A 52 11.34 3.48 -0.76
CA LEU A 52 10.79 2.33 -1.48
C LEU A 52 9.27 2.26 -1.40
N ALA A 53 8.67 2.65 -0.27
CA ALA A 53 7.22 2.75 -0.13
C ALA A 53 6.64 3.83 -1.06
N VAL A 54 7.31 4.98 -1.18
CA VAL A 54 6.94 6.05 -2.11
C VAL A 54 7.11 5.60 -3.56
N LEU A 55 8.23 4.96 -3.91
CA LEU A 55 8.43 4.41 -5.25
C LEU A 55 7.41 3.32 -5.61
N ALA A 56 7.04 2.47 -4.65
CA ALA A 56 6.00 1.46 -4.85
C ALA A 56 4.63 2.10 -5.07
N GLY A 57 4.29 3.15 -4.30
CA GLY A 57 3.09 3.94 -4.53
C GLY A 57 3.07 4.56 -5.93
N LEU A 58 4.17 5.23 -6.32
CA LEU A 58 4.32 5.83 -7.64
C LEU A 58 4.30 4.83 -8.79
N ALA A 59 4.80 3.62 -8.58
CA ALA A 59 4.77 2.56 -9.60
C ALA A 59 3.37 1.96 -9.80
N GLY A 60 2.49 2.08 -8.80
CA GLY A 60 1.12 1.60 -8.86
C GLY A 60 0.09 2.66 -9.28
N THR A 61 0.43 3.94 -9.24
CA THR A 61 -0.47 5.03 -9.68
C THR A 61 -0.35 5.31 -11.17
#